data_AF-T5AN14-F1
#
_entry.id   AF-T5AN14-F1
#
_cell.length_a   1.000
_cell.length_b   1.000
_cell.length_c   1.000
_cell.angle_alpha   90.00
_cell.angle_beta   90.00
_cell.angle_gamma   90.00
#
_symmetry.space_group_name_H-M   'P 1'
#
loop_
_entity.id
_entity.type
_entity.pdbx_description
1 polymer ?
#
loop_
_entity_poly.entity_id
_entity_poly.type
_entity_poly.pdbx_seq_one_letter_code
_entity_poly.pdbx_strand_id
1 'polypeptide(L)'
;MTLPAQGAPHEAPIPTDDIPRAIGSMPVSSVADLGRHLSHRPLTDDFWIPIPSRPILAKFLLQEPMRLDLRPTNDRRFSPEQHMAGLLHGTRLREYMVEELNAMSHESGWPLKLGLDRVQWYVRCQVVTELLRWDIRHLRNRHVFHSFDAREKCYGACLCKEVEQSWDWAREAVTS
;
A
#
# COMPACT_ATOMS: atom_id res chain seq x y z
N MET A 1 24.16 -11.23 -53.86
CA MET A 1 24.87 -11.08 -52.58
C MET A 1 23.86 -10.58 -51.56
N THR A 2 23.43 -11.45 -50.66
CA THR A 2 22.36 -11.18 -49.69
C THR A 2 23.01 -10.88 -48.35
N LEU A 3 22.75 -9.70 -47.78
CA LEU A 3 23.25 -9.32 -46.45
C LEU A 3 22.61 -10.20 -45.38
N PRO A 4 23.35 -10.66 -44.35
CA PRO A 4 22.74 -11.36 -43.23
C PRO A 4 21.91 -10.37 -42.39
N ALA A 5 20.71 -10.81 -42.03
CA ALA A 5 19.83 -10.12 -41.10
C ALA A 5 20.59 -9.90 -39.77
N GLN A 6 20.71 -8.64 -39.36
CA GLN A 6 21.19 -8.28 -38.04
C GLN A 6 20.26 -8.91 -37.01
N GLY A 7 20.80 -9.84 -36.21
CA GLY A 7 20.11 -10.45 -35.11
C GLY A 7 19.56 -9.38 -34.19
N ALA A 8 18.27 -9.48 -33.86
CA ALA A 8 17.66 -8.67 -32.82
C ALA A 8 18.54 -8.74 -31.56
N PRO A 9 18.79 -7.62 -30.87
CA PRO A 9 19.53 -7.65 -29.63
C PRO A 9 18.82 -8.63 -28.69
N HIS A 10 19.55 -9.66 -28.27
CA HIS A 10 19.13 -10.54 -27.19
C HIS A 10 19.02 -9.64 -25.95
N GLU A 11 17.80 -9.17 -25.65
CA GLU A 11 17.53 -8.50 -24.38
C GLU A 11 17.90 -9.49 -23.28
N ALA A 12 18.98 -9.18 -22.55
CA ALA A 12 19.35 -9.96 -21.39
C ALA A 12 18.16 -9.97 -20.42
N PRO A 13 17.78 -11.13 -19.87
CA PRO A 13 16.72 -11.18 -18.88
C PRO A 13 17.06 -10.22 -17.74
N ILE A 14 16.09 -9.41 -17.35
CA ILE A 14 16.25 -8.48 -16.24
C ILE A 14 16.55 -9.31 -14.99
N PRO A 15 17.62 -8.99 -14.24
CA PRO A 15 17.93 -9.72 -13.02
C PRO A 15 16.74 -9.58 -12.06
N THR A 16 16.02 -10.67 -11.84
CA THR A 16 14.91 -10.75 -10.89
C THR A 16 15.37 -10.85 -9.45
N ASP A 17 16.68 -10.99 -9.25
CA ASP A 17 17.32 -11.20 -7.95
C ASP A 17 17.42 -9.91 -7.12
N ASP A 18 17.30 -8.74 -7.75
CA ASP A 18 17.36 -7.41 -7.10
C ASP A 18 15.98 -6.77 -6.87
N ILE A 19 14.89 -7.55 -6.98
CA ILE A 19 13.53 -7.07 -6.73
C ILE A 19 13.20 -7.28 -5.25
N PRO A 20 12.88 -6.21 -4.49
CA PRO A 20 12.38 -6.34 -3.13
C PRO A 20 11.24 -7.35 -3.02
N ARG A 21 11.36 -8.29 -2.09
CA ARG A 21 10.35 -9.33 -1.84
C ARG A 21 9.57 -9.06 -0.56
N ALA A 22 8.32 -9.52 -0.52
CA ALA A 22 7.63 -9.56 0.75
C ALA A 22 8.17 -10.71 1.61
N ILE A 23 8.61 -10.38 2.82
CA ILE A 23 9.11 -11.37 3.80
C ILE A 23 7.94 -12.10 4.47
N GLY A 24 6.79 -11.43 4.57
CA GLY A 24 5.58 -11.94 5.19
C GLY A 24 4.69 -10.81 5.69
N SER A 25 3.73 -11.15 6.55
CA SER A 25 2.89 -10.18 7.24
C SER A 25 3.41 -9.88 8.64
N MET A 26 3.20 -8.64 9.10
CA MET A 26 3.53 -8.21 10.45
C MET A 26 2.32 -7.55 11.10
N PRO A 27 1.99 -7.87 12.37
CA PRO A 27 0.92 -7.19 13.08
C PRO A 27 1.33 -5.75 13.39
N VAL A 28 0.43 -4.79 13.14
CA VAL A 28 0.65 -3.40 13.55
C VAL A 28 0.40 -3.29 15.05
N SER A 29 1.39 -2.76 15.76
CA SER A 29 1.45 -2.79 17.24
C SER A 29 0.75 -1.61 17.91
N SER A 30 0.62 -0.48 17.21
CA SER A 30 0.06 0.75 17.77
C SER A 30 -0.51 1.67 16.68
N VAL A 31 -1.25 2.70 17.09
CA VAL A 31 -1.76 3.70 16.14
C VAL A 31 -0.64 4.55 15.52
N ALA A 32 0.39 4.88 16.30
CA ALA A 32 1.57 5.59 15.80
C ALA A 32 2.32 4.74 14.76
N ASP A 33 2.41 3.43 15.00
CA ASP A 33 2.97 2.45 14.07
C ASP A 33 2.17 2.40 12.75
N LEU A 34 0.83 2.34 12.85
CA LEU A 34 -0.05 2.44 11.69
C LEU A 34 0.19 3.73 10.89
N GLY A 35 0.33 4.87 11.57
CA GLY A 35 0.64 6.15 10.93
C GLY A 35 1.96 6.14 10.15
N ARG A 36 2.99 5.44 10.64
CA ARG A 36 4.25 5.27 9.92
C ARG A 36 4.07 4.45 8.65
N HIS A 37 3.34 3.34 8.71
CA HIS A 37 3.06 2.49 7.54
C HIS A 37 2.15 3.19 6.51
N LEU A 38 1.27 4.06 6.96
CA LEU A 38 0.41 4.86 6.08
C LEU A 38 1.16 6.01 5.40
N SER A 39 2.27 6.47 5.95
CA SER A 39 3.10 7.51 5.34
C SER A 39 3.77 6.97 4.07
N HIS A 40 4.01 7.84 3.08
CA HIS A 40 4.74 7.41 1.88
C HIS A 40 6.18 7.02 2.22
N ARG A 41 6.59 5.80 1.82
CA ARG A 41 7.96 5.32 1.90
C ARG A 41 8.32 4.52 0.64
N PRO A 42 9.41 4.85 -0.08
CA PRO A 42 9.91 4.03 -1.19
C PRO A 42 10.28 2.62 -0.71
N LEU A 43 9.97 1.60 -1.52
CA LEU A 43 10.41 0.23 -1.25
C LEU A 43 11.77 0.01 -1.89
N THR A 44 12.79 -0.12 -1.04
CA THR A 44 14.20 -0.24 -1.44
C THR A 44 14.77 -1.62 -1.15
N ASP A 45 14.26 -2.26 -0.10
CA ASP A 45 14.66 -3.57 0.38
C ASP A 45 13.41 -4.43 0.58
N ASP A 46 13.64 -5.72 0.86
CA ASP A 46 12.58 -6.64 1.28
C ASP A 46 11.68 -6.03 2.37
N PHE A 47 10.39 -6.29 2.26
CA PHE A 47 9.37 -5.56 3.00
C PHE A 47 8.38 -6.47 3.71
N TRP A 48 7.76 -5.93 4.76
CA TRP A 48 6.70 -6.60 5.51
C TRP A 48 5.34 -6.02 5.13
N ILE A 49 4.31 -6.86 5.11
CA ILE A 49 2.92 -6.44 4.94
C ILE A 49 2.31 -6.08 6.30
N PRO A 50 2.06 -4.80 6.60
CA PRO A 50 1.48 -4.40 7.88
C PRO A 50 -0.02 -4.75 7.95
N ILE A 51 -0.40 -5.54 8.96
CA ILE A 51 -1.80 -5.93 9.20
C ILE A 51 -2.30 -5.24 10.49
N PRO A 52 -3.07 -4.15 10.38
CA PRO A 52 -3.69 -3.53 11.54
C PRO A 52 -4.86 -4.36 12.05
N SER A 53 -4.83 -4.71 13.34
CA SER A 53 -5.97 -5.38 13.98
C SER A 53 -7.13 -4.40 14.21
N ARG A 54 -8.36 -4.95 14.31
CA ARG A 54 -9.56 -4.16 14.61
C ARG A 54 -9.45 -3.28 15.87
N PRO A 55 -8.85 -3.72 17.01
CA PRO A 55 -8.58 -2.83 18.13
C PRO A 55 -7.70 -1.62 17.78
N ILE A 56 -6.71 -1.79 16.90
CA ILE A 56 -5.86 -0.69 16.44
C ILE A 56 -6.65 0.26 15.55
N LEU A 57 -7.46 -0.26 14.63
CA LEU A 57 -8.35 0.57 13.79
C LEU A 57 -9.37 1.35 14.63
N ALA A 58 -9.97 0.70 15.63
CA ALA A 58 -10.92 1.34 16.53
C ALA A 58 -10.26 2.49 17.32
N LYS A 59 -9.03 2.31 17.81
CA LYS A 59 -8.24 3.37 18.45
C LYS A 59 -7.83 4.47 17.46
N PHE A 60 -7.53 4.12 16.21
CA PHE A 60 -7.21 5.08 15.15
C PHE A 60 -8.38 6.02 14.88
N LEU A 61 -9.63 5.52 14.86
CA LEU A 61 -10.84 6.33 14.68
C LEU A 61 -11.11 7.34 15.82
N LEU A 62 -10.46 7.17 16.98
CA LEU A 62 -10.56 8.12 18.09
C LEU A 62 -9.58 9.29 17.94
N GLN A 63 -8.53 9.13 17.15
CA GLN A 63 -7.62 10.22 16.84
C GLN A 63 -8.28 11.17 15.84
N GLU A 64 -7.91 12.45 15.88
CA GLU A 64 -8.32 13.38 14.83
C GLU A 64 -7.86 12.86 13.47
N PRO A 65 -8.65 13.06 12.40
CA PRO A 65 -8.30 12.59 11.06
C PRO A 65 -6.97 13.20 10.64
N MET A 66 -5.91 12.40 10.77
CA MET A 66 -4.56 12.82 10.45
C MET A 66 -4.46 12.93 8.93
N ARG A 67 -4.22 14.13 8.42
CA ARG A 67 -3.86 14.30 7.01
C ARG A 67 -2.48 13.68 6.83
N LEU A 68 -2.44 12.50 6.22
CA LEU A 68 -1.21 11.78 5.95
C LEU A 68 -0.41 12.58 4.91
N ASP A 69 0.88 12.79 5.16
CA ASP A 69 1.74 13.40 4.14
C ASP A 69 2.01 12.37 3.04
N LEU A 70 1.24 12.46 1.97
CA LEU A 70 1.35 11.56 0.82
C LEU A 70 2.42 12.01 -0.17
N ARG A 71 3.09 13.15 0.07
CA ARG A 71 4.11 13.68 -0.85
C ARG A 71 5.26 12.69 -0.96
N PRO A 72 5.62 12.26 -2.18
CA PRO A 72 6.88 11.57 -2.37
C PRO A 72 7.99 12.44 -1.80
N THR A 73 8.89 11.84 -1.04
CA THR A 73 10.16 12.47 -0.77
C THR A 73 10.83 12.71 -2.13
N ASN A 74 11.12 13.97 -2.50
CA ASN A 74 11.86 14.31 -3.73
C ASN A 74 13.36 13.91 -3.64
N ASP A 75 13.63 12.82 -2.94
CA ASP A 75 14.95 12.31 -2.69
C ASP A 75 15.43 11.57 -3.93
N ARG A 76 16.38 12.17 -4.64
CA ARG A 76 16.93 11.64 -5.90
C ARG A 76 17.68 10.31 -5.72
N ARG A 77 17.84 9.83 -4.48
CA ARG A 77 18.46 8.53 -4.18
C ARG A 77 17.57 7.33 -4.52
N PHE A 78 16.27 7.52 -4.67
CA PHE A 78 15.34 6.44 -4.98
C PHE A 78 14.91 6.46 -6.43
N SER A 79 14.79 5.27 -7.03
CA SER A 79 14.31 5.15 -8.39
C SER A 79 12.79 5.38 -8.44
N PRO A 80 12.23 5.80 -9.60
CA PRO A 80 10.79 5.99 -9.72
C PRO A 80 9.98 4.71 -9.47
N GLU A 81 10.54 3.53 -9.74
CA GLU A 81 9.91 2.23 -9.47
C GLU A 81 9.82 1.93 -7.97
N GLN A 82 10.86 2.28 -7.19
CA GLN A 82 10.84 2.14 -5.73
C GLN A 82 9.79 3.06 -5.10
N HIS A 83 9.65 4.28 -5.64
CA HIS A 83 8.58 5.20 -5.28
C HIS A 83 7.20 4.63 -5.63
N MET A 84 7.04 4.11 -6.84
CA MET A 84 5.80 3.50 -7.32
C MET A 84 5.38 2.34 -6.42
N ALA A 85 6.29 1.43 -6.11
CA ALA A 85 6.05 0.29 -5.23
C ALA A 85 5.63 0.72 -3.82
N GLY A 86 6.27 1.76 -3.27
CA GLY A 86 5.89 2.38 -2.00
C GLY A 86 4.48 2.97 -2.01
N LEU A 87 4.11 3.67 -3.09
CA LEU A 87 2.77 4.19 -3.29
C LEU A 87 1.73 3.07 -3.39
N LEU A 88 2.04 1.98 -4.11
CA LEU A 88 1.17 0.83 -4.26
C LEU A 88 0.98 0.11 -2.92
N HIS A 89 2.06 -0.11 -2.17
CA HIS A 89 2.02 -0.69 -0.83
C HIS A 89 1.12 0.12 0.11
N GLY A 90 1.31 1.46 0.13
CA GLY A 90 0.48 2.36 0.92
C GLY A 90 -0.98 2.42 0.44
N THR A 91 -1.23 2.19 -0.85
CA THR A 91 -2.59 2.10 -1.43
C THR A 91 -3.29 0.84 -0.94
N ARG A 92 -2.64 -0.33 -1.03
CA ARG A 92 -3.20 -1.61 -0.60
C ARG A 92 -3.51 -1.65 0.91
N LEU A 93 -2.65 -1.06 1.75
CA LEU A 93 -2.94 -0.90 3.19
C LEU A 93 -4.22 -0.08 3.44
N ARG A 94 -4.41 1.02 2.69
CA ARG A 94 -5.63 1.84 2.82
C ARG A 94 -6.88 1.10 2.36
N GLU A 95 -6.78 0.31 1.29
CA GLU A 95 -7.88 -0.53 0.82
C GLU A 95 -8.28 -1.56 1.88
N TYR A 96 -7.30 -2.26 2.46
CA TYR A 96 -7.53 -3.17 3.58
C TYR A 96 -8.24 -2.48 4.75
N MET A 97 -7.77 -1.28 5.14
CA MET A 97 -8.40 -0.50 6.20
C MET A 97 -9.83 -0.10 5.85
N VAL A 98 -10.10 0.32 4.61
CA VAL A 98 -11.46 0.67 4.15
C VAL A 98 -12.40 -0.52 4.29
N GLU A 99 -11.96 -1.71 3.89
CA GLU A 99 -12.75 -2.93 4.00
C GLU A 99 -13.05 -3.28 5.47
N GLU A 100 -12.03 -3.30 6.32
CA GLU A 100 -12.20 -3.58 7.75
C GLU A 100 -13.09 -2.54 8.45
N LEU A 101 -12.90 -1.25 8.14
CA LEU A 101 -13.72 -0.18 8.71
C LEU A 101 -15.18 -0.27 8.28
N ASN A 102 -15.45 -0.67 7.02
CA ASN A 102 -16.81 -0.91 6.56
C ASN A 102 -17.45 -2.09 7.31
N ALA A 103 -16.71 -3.20 7.49
CA ALA A 103 -17.19 -4.34 8.26
C ALA A 103 -17.49 -3.94 9.72
N MET A 104 -16.55 -3.26 10.37
CA MET A 104 -16.66 -2.79 11.74
C MET A 104 -17.76 -1.74 11.94
N SER A 105 -18.12 -0.95 10.91
CA SER A 105 -19.12 0.12 11.02
C SER A 105 -20.51 -0.38 11.41
N HIS A 106 -20.82 -1.64 11.11
CA HIS A 106 -22.10 -2.27 11.42
C HIS A 106 -22.08 -3.07 12.73
N GLU A 107 -20.90 -3.28 13.34
CA GLU A 107 -20.74 -4.02 14.58
C GLU A 107 -21.09 -3.16 15.80
N SER A 108 -22.02 -3.63 16.64
CA SER A 108 -22.42 -2.93 17.87
C SER A 108 -21.40 -3.05 19.01
N GLY A 109 -20.47 -4.01 18.94
CA GLY A 109 -19.51 -4.27 20.00
C GLY A 109 -18.45 -3.19 20.18
N TRP A 110 -17.98 -2.56 19.09
CA TRP A 110 -16.98 -1.50 19.12
C TRP A 110 -17.45 -0.20 19.76
N PRO A 111 -18.60 0.40 19.36
CA PRO A 111 -19.09 1.61 20.00
C PRO A 111 -19.23 1.45 21.51
N LEU A 112 -19.78 0.31 21.96
CA LEU A 112 -19.93 0.00 23.39
C LEU A 112 -18.58 -0.05 24.11
N LYS A 113 -17.57 -0.73 23.54
CA LYS A 113 -16.22 -0.83 24.12
C LYS A 113 -15.51 0.51 24.22
N LEU A 114 -15.87 1.48 23.38
CA LEU A 114 -15.26 2.81 23.32
C LEU A 114 -16.12 3.91 23.97
N GLY A 115 -17.28 3.57 24.53
CA GLY A 115 -18.20 4.55 25.13
C GLY A 115 -18.80 5.53 24.11
N LEU A 116 -18.87 5.14 22.83
CA LEU A 116 -19.48 5.94 21.76
C LEU A 116 -20.91 5.46 21.48
N ASP A 117 -21.77 6.38 21.05
CA ASP A 117 -23.05 5.98 20.49
C ASP A 117 -22.88 5.36 19.09
N ARG A 118 -23.87 4.57 18.67
CA ARG A 118 -23.82 3.83 17.40
C ARG A 118 -23.75 4.75 16.18
N VAL A 119 -24.38 5.92 16.24
CA VAL A 119 -24.42 6.88 15.13
C VAL A 119 -23.06 7.56 15.01
N GLN A 120 -22.47 8.03 16.11
CA GLN A 120 -21.13 8.59 16.18
C GLN A 120 -20.08 7.61 15.66
N TRP A 121 -20.16 6.34 16.07
CA TRP A 121 -19.29 5.29 15.56
C TRP A 121 -19.40 5.14 14.04
N TYR A 122 -20.61 4.98 13.54
CA TYR A 122 -20.86 4.85 12.11
C TYR A 122 -20.32 6.06 11.34
N VAL A 123 -20.62 7.29 11.79
CA VAL A 123 -20.13 8.53 11.18
C VAL A 123 -18.61 8.59 11.17
N ARG A 124 -17.93 8.23 12.27
CA ARG A 124 -16.46 8.18 12.32
C ARG A 124 -15.88 7.19 11.30
N CYS A 125 -16.45 5.99 11.21
CA CYS A 125 -16.03 5.02 10.19
C CYS A 125 -16.20 5.59 8.78
N GLN A 126 -17.37 6.19 8.47
CA GLN A 126 -17.63 6.74 7.14
C GLN A 126 -16.68 7.89 6.78
N VAL A 127 -16.44 8.82 7.70
CA VAL A 127 -15.53 9.95 7.48
C VAL A 127 -14.12 9.45 7.18
N VAL A 128 -13.61 8.51 7.97
CA VAL A 128 -12.25 7.97 7.77
C VAL A 128 -12.18 7.14 6.49
N THR A 129 -13.20 6.33 6.20
CA THR A 129 -13.28 5.59 4.92
C THR A 129 -13.23 6.53 3.72
N GLU A 130 -13.97 7.65 3.74
CA GLU A 130 -13.95 8.62 2.64
C GLU A 130 -12.59 9.33 2.50
N LEU A 131 -11.93 9.65 3.62
CA LEU A 131 -10.57 10.18 3.60
C LEU A 131 -9.58 9.18 2.99
N LEU A 132 -9.62 7.91 3.40
CA LEU A 132 -8.76 6.85 2.85
C LEU A 132 -9.02 6.64 1.35
N ARG A 133 -10.29 6.68 0.91
CA ARG A 133 -10.64 6.62 -0.52
C ARG A 133 -10.12 7.82 -1.30
N TRP A 134 -10.15 9.01 -0.71
CA TRP A 134 -9.55 10.20 -1.31
C TRP A 134 -8.02 10.06 -1.44
N ASP A 135 -7.35 9.59 -0.39
CA ASP A 135 -5.91 9.28 -0.41
C ASP A 135 -5.57 8.28 -1.51
N ILE A 136 -6.30 7.17 -1.62
CA ILE A 136 -6.11 6.13 -2.65
C ILE A 136 -6.17 6.75 -4.04
N ARG A 137 -7.18 7.59 -4.32
CA ARG A 137 -7.29 8.28 -5.63
C ARG A 137 -6.08 9.18 -5.89
N HIS A 138 -5.61 9.91 -4.88
CA HIS A 138 -4.46 10.79 -5.01
C HIS A 138 -3.16 10.02 -5.26
N LEU A 139 -2.94 8.90 -4.55
CA LEU A 139 -1.79 8.02 -4.73
C LEU A 139 -1.80 7.36 -6.11
N ARG A 140 -2.96 6.92 -6.60
CA ARG A 140 -3.13 6.36 -7.96
C ARG A 140 -2.87 7.39 -9.05
N ASN A 141 -3.35 8.62 -8.89
CA ASN A 141 -3.07 9.67 -9.87
C ASN A 141 -1.57 10.00 -9.97
N ARG A 142 -0.82 9.86 -8.87
CA ARG A 142 0.63 10.06 -8.85
C ARG A 142 1.43 8.94 -9.54
N HIS A 143 0.87 7.73 -9.65
CA HIS A 143 1.51 6.63 -10.38
C HIS A 143 1.66 6.90 -11.89
N VAL A 144 0.82 7.75 -12.48
CA VAL A 144 0.66 7.84 -13.94
C VAL A 144 1.79 8.62 -14.65
N PHE A 145 2.67 9.30 -13.92
CA PHE A 145 3.53 10.36 -14.51
C PHE A 145 4.99 9.99 -14.81
N HIS A 146 5.38 8.71 -14.82
CA HIS A 146 6.77 8.33 -15.08
C HIS A 146 6.95 7.72 -16.48
N SER A 147 7.80 8.36 -17.30
CA SER A 147 8.31 7.79 -18.55
C SER A 147 9.51 6.91 -18.22
N PHE A 148 9.37 5.62 -18.46
CA PHE A 148 10.39 4.61 -18.20
C PHE A 148 11.02 4.11 -19.50
N ASP A 149 12.31 3.75 -19.47
CA ASP A 149 12.88 2.92 -20.52
C ASP A 149 12.32 1.47 -20.48
N ALA A 150 12.63 0.63 -21.46
CA ALA A 150 12.06 -0.73 -21.53
C ALA A 150 12.45 -1.62 -20.34
N ARG A 151 13.66 -1.41 -19.78
CA ARG A 151 14.20 -2.20 -18.68
C ARG A 151 13.57 -1.81 -17.35
N GLU A 152 13.47 -0.50 -17.12
CA GLU A 152 12.79 0.12 -16.00
C GLU A 152 11.30 -0.25 -15.94
N LYS A 153 10.61 -0.29 -17.10
CA LYS A 153 9.20 -0.75 -17.17
C LYS A 153 9.03 -2.15 -16.63
N CYS A 154 9.93 -3.05 -16.97
CA CYS A 154 9.78 -4.45 -16.66
C CYS A 154 10.22 -4.75 -15.21
N TYR A 155 11.23 -4.04 -14.68
CA TYR A 155 11.50 -4.01 -13.22
C TYR A 155 10.30 -3.48 -12.43
N GLY A 156 9.76 -2.33 -12.84
CA GLY A 156 8.58 -1.73 -12.19
C GLY A 156 7.36 -2.64 -12.25
N ALA A 157 7.11 -3.31 -13.38
CA ALA A 157 6.02 -4.26 -13.53
C ALA A 157 6.19 -5.48 -12.60
N CYS A 158 7.39 -6.03 -12.49
CA CYS A 158 7.67 -7.15 -11.60
C CYS A 158 7.52 -6.75 -10.12
N LEU A 159 8.02 -5.57 -9.73
CA LEU A 159 7.89 -5.06 -8.36
C LEU A 159 6.43 -4.74 -8.00
N CYS A 160 5.66 -4.15 -8.92
CA CYS A 160 4.21 -3.98 -8.72
C CYS A 160 3.52 -5.32 -8.51
N LYS A 161 3.78 -6.30 -9.38
CA LYS A 161 3.21 -7.64 -9.28
C LYS A 161 3.55 -8.30 -7.94
N GLU A 162 4.79 -8.20 -7.49
CA GLU A 162 5.23 -8.72 -6.19
C GLU A 162 4.43 -8.11 -5.03
N VAL A 163 4.27 -6.78 -5.02
CA VAL A 163 3.51 -6.07 -3.97
C VAL A 163 2.04 -6.51 -3.96
N GLU A 164 1.41 -6.63 -5.14
CA GLU A 164 0.01 -7.04 -5.24
C GLU A 164 -0.20 -8.48 -4.75
N GLN A 165 0.59 -9.42 -5.27
CA GLN A 165 0.49 -10.84 -4.90
C GLN A 165 0.72 -11.04 -3.40
N SER A 166 1.70 -10.32 -2.83
CA SER A 166 2.01 -10.39 -1.41
C SER A 166 0.86 -9.89 -0.53
N TRP A 167 0.16 -8.84 -0.96
CA TRP A 167 -1.03 -8.35 -0.27
C TRP A 167 -2.20 -9.33 -0.37
N ASP A 168 -2.40 -9.96 -1.52
CA ASP A 168 -3.45 -10.96 -1.70
C ASP A 168 -3.21 -12.18 -0.79
N TRP A 169 -1.98 -12.69 -0.73
CA TRP A 169 -1.62 -13.78 0.19
C TRP A 169 -1.76 -13.40 1.67
N ALA A 170 -1.31 -12.19 2.03
CA ALA A 170 -1.42 -11.72 3.41
C ALA A 170 -2.89 -11.58 3.84
N ARG A 171 -3.78 -11.16 2.93
CA ARG A 171 -5.22 -11.09 3.18
C ARG A 171 -5.81 -12.48 3.40
N GLU A 172 -5.53 -13.41 2.50
CA GLU A 172 -6.01 -14.80 2.60
C GLU A 172 -5.61 -15.42 3.95
N ALA A 173 -4.36 -15.24 4.36
CA ALA A 173 -3.84 -15.76 5.62
C ALA A 173 -4.52 -15.20 6.88
N VAL A 174 -5.11 -14.00 6.81
CA VAL A 174 -5.82 -13.38 7.94
C VAL A 174 -7.31 -13.78 7.96
N THR A 175 -7.87 -14.16 6.82
CA THR A 175 -9.27 -14.58 6.69
C THR A 175 -9.49 -16.09 6.81
N SER A 176 -8.41 -16.88 6.75
CA SER A 176 -8.40 -18.36 6.89
C SER A 176 -8.46 -18.80 8.35
#